data_AF-A0A1W9MKW1-F1
#
_entry.id   AF-A0A1W9MKW1-F1
#
_cell.length_a   1.000
_cell.length_b   1.000
_cell.length_c   1.000
_cell.angle_alpha   90.00
_cell.angle_beta   90.00
_cell.angle_gamma   90.00
#
_symmetry.space_group_name_H-M   'P 1'
#
loop_
_entity.id
_entity.type
_entity.pdbx_description
1 polymer ?
#
loop_
_entity_poly.entity_id
_entity_poly.type
_entity_poly.pdbx_seq_one_letter_code
_entity_poly.pdbx_strand_id
1 'polypeptide(L)'
;MKSFIIFSPNRKKTGGIADSMTDNAGVTTHAIKWCDLRCENADFAKVDALDGSCRTFQSLWCNSLEKHVTKNSPCEVLFGKRRPTTGF
;
A
#
# COMPACT_ATOMS: atom_id res chain seq x y z
N MET A 1 12.06 -8.67 55.52
CA MET A 1 11.95 -7.61 54.50
C MET A 1 12.28 -8.21 53.14
N LYS A 2 11.40 -8.01 52.13
CA LYS A 2 11.54 -8.27 50.68
C LYS A 2 11.69 -9.76 50.28
N SER A 3 10.58 -10.43 49.98
CA SER A 3 9.90 -10.50 48.66
C SER A 3 10.43 -11.62 47.77
N PHE A 4 9.73 -12.76 47.83
CA PHE A 4 9.50 -13.67 46.71
C PHE A 4 8.97 -12.89 45.51
N ILE A 5 9.52 -13.11 44.30
CA ILE A 5 8.73 -13.29 43.06
C ILE A 5 9.52 -14.22 42.13
N ILE A 6 9.05 -15.46 42.02
CA ILE A 6 9.36 -16.39 40.93
C ILE A 6 8.69 -15.84 39.68
N PHE A 7 9.44 -15.56 38.61
CA PHE A 7 8.88 -15.24 37.30
C PHE A 7 8.18 -16.49 36.74
N SER A 8 6.89 -16.61 37.03
CA SER A 8 6.05 -17.68 36.52
C SER A 8 5.69 -17.42 35.05
N PRO A 9 5.88 -18.38 34.14
CA PRO A 9 5.38 -18.29 32.78
C PRO A 9 3.90 -18.68 32.80
N ASN A 10 3.00 -17.73 33.01
CA ASN A 10 1.58 -18.00 32.78
C ASN A 10 0.88 -16.83 32.13
N ARG A 11 1.08 -16.76 30.82
CA ARG A 11 0.35 -15.93 29.86
C ARG A 11 -1.13 -16.39 29.84
N LYS A 12 -1.96 -15.84 30.73
CA LYS A 12 -3.42 -15.92 30.59
C LYS A 12 -3.93 -14.69 29.84
N LYS A 13 -4.03 -14.78 28.52
CA LYS A 13 -5.07 -14.03 27.78
C LYS A 13 -6.28 -14.94 27.68
N THR A 14 -7.14 -14.87 28.68
CA THR A 14 -8.51 -15.35 28.59
C THR A 14 -9.31 -14.32 27.81
N GLY A 15 -9.83 -14.69 26.63
CA GLY A 15 -10.76 -13.83 25.92
C GLY A 15 -10.94 -14.16 24.45
N GLY A 16 -11.74 -15.19 24.17
CA GLY A 16 -12.73 -15.16 23.08
C GLY A 16 -12.22 -15.37 21.65
N ILE A 17 -12.56 -16.53 21.11
CA ILE A 17 -12.51 -16.88 19.69
C ILE A 17 -13.58 -16.07 18.95
N ALA A 18 -13.15 -15.24 18.01
CA ALA A 18 -13.88 -14.93 16.80
C ALA A 18 -12.83 -14.67 15.71
N ASP A 19 -12.37 -15.75 15.10
CA ASP A 19 -11.75 -15.73 13.78
C ASP A 19 -12.76 -15.14 12.77
N SER A 20 -12.84 -13.81 12.64
CA SER A 20 -13.37 -13.20 11.42
C SER A 20 -12.28 -13.30 10.36
N MET A 21 -12.21 -14.47 9.72
CA MET A 21 -11.44 -14.68 8.50
C MET A 21 -12.00 -13.78 7.38
N THR A 22 -11.64 -12.49 7.41
CA THR A 22 -11.45 -11.53 6.31
C THR A 22 -11.52 -10.10 6.86
N ASP A 23 -10.68 -9.76 7.84
CA ASP A 23 -10.40 -8.35 8.10
C ASP A 23 -9.72 -7.77 6.86
N ASN A 24 -10.45 -6.96 6.08
CA ASN A 24 -9.98 -6.28 4.88
C ASN A 24 -8.96 -5.17 5.21
N ALA A 25 -8.07 -5.38 6.20
CA ALA A 25 -7.18 -4.35 6.76
C ALA A 25 -7.89 -3.03 7.11
N GLY A 26 -9.20 -3.08 7.45
CA GLY A 26 -10.02 -1.88 7.68
C GLY A 26 -10.48 -1.13 6.42
N VAL A 27 -10.33 -1.70 5.23
CA VAL A 27 -10.79 -1.13 3.96
C VAL A 27 -12.31 -1.28 3.84
N THR A 28 -13.01 -0.15 3.95
CA THR A 28 -14.48 -0.05 3.91
C THR A 28 -15.03 0.21 2.51
N THR A 29 -14.18 0.60 1.55
CA THR A 29 -14.58 0.88 0.17
C THR A 29 -13.46 0.60 -0.82
N HIS A 30 -13.83 0.18 -2.02
CA HIS A 30 -12.93 0.05 -3.19
C HIS A 30 -12.98 1.29 -4.09
N ALA A 31 -13.93 2.20 -3.84
CA ALA A 31 -14.13 3.42 -4.61
C ALA A 31 -13.14 4.50 -4.15
N ILE A 32 -11.91 4.42 -4.68
CA ILE A 32 -10.87 5.42 -4.48
C ILE A 32 -10.42 5.99 -5.83
N LYS A 33 -9.64 7.07 -5.78
CA LYS A 33 -9.04 7.65 -6.99
C LYS A 33 -7.80 6.85 -7.38
N TRP A 34 -7.81 6.38 -8.63
CA TRP A 34 -6.75 5.59 -9.23
C TRP A 34 -5.98 6.42 -10.26
N CYS A 35 -4.69 6.13 -10.41
CA CYS A 35 -3.88 6.61 -11.53
C CYS A 35 -4.23 5.81 -12.78
N ASP A 36 -5.15 6.33 -13.60
CA ASP A 36 -5.56 5.77 -14.88
C ASP A 36 -5.69 6.87 -15.94
N LEU A 37 -6.06 6.49 -17.18
CA LEU A 37 -6.24 7.43 -18.30
C LEU A 37 -7.51 8.30 -18.20
N ARG A 38 -8.33 8.12 -17.15
CA ARG A 38 -9.49 8.97 -16.86
C ARG A 38 -9.12 10.12 -15.92
N CYS A 39 -7.93 10.08 -15.33
CA CYS A 39 -7.41 11.16 -14.51
C CYS A 39 -7.00 12.35 -15.38
N GLU A 40 -7.46 13.55 -15.02
CA GLU A 40 -7.12 14.82 -15.71
C GLU A 40 -5.61 15.14 -15.67
N ASN A 41 -4.91 14.62 -14.68
CA ASN A 41 -3.48 14.83 -14.49
C ASN A 41 -2.63 13.73 -15.14
N ALA A 42 -3.25 12.74 -15.80
CA ALA A 42 -2.55 11.65 -16.46
C ALA A 42 -2.22 12.00 -17.90
N ASP A 43 -1.00 11.68 -18.31
CA ASP A 43 -0.53 11.76 -19.68
C ASP A 43 0.20 10.47 -20.08
N PHE A 44 0.46 10.30 -21.36
CA PHE A 44 1.26 9.20 -21.87
C PHE A 44 2.65 9.22 -21.24
N ALA A 45 3.20 8.02 -20.97
CA ALA A 45 4.53 7.89 -20.43
C ALA A 45 5.55 8.59 -21.34
N LYS A 46 6.40 9.44 -20.76
CA LYS A 46 7.52 10.05 -21.48
C LYS A 46 8.49 8.96 -21.96
N VAL A 47 9.10 9.21 -23.13
CA VAL A 47 9.91 8.27 -23.91
C VAL A 47 11.02 7.61 -23.07
N ASP A 48 11.56 8.35 -22.12
CA ASP A 48 12.71 7.96 -21.30
C ASP A 48 12.40 6.89 -20.24
N ALA A 49 11.14 6.42 -20.15
CA ALA A 49 10.71 5.35 -19.24
C ALA A 49 10.09 4.14 -19.97
N LEU A 50 10.38 3.99 -21.26
CA LEU A 50 9.98 2.83 -22.08
C LEU A 50 11.08 1.74 -22.18
N ASP A 51 12.22 1.91 -21.52
CA ASP A 51 13.32 0.94 -21.53
C ASP A 51 13.03 -0.34 -20.72
N GLY A 52 12.01 -0.31 -19.87
CA GLY A 52 11.48 -1.48 -19.20
C GLY A 52 10.51 -2.27 -20.08
N SER A 53 11.03 -3.21 -20.90
CA SER A 53 10.27 -4.30 -21.53
C SER A 53 9.64 -5.29 -20.52
N CYS A 54 9.19 -4.81 -19.37
CA CYS A 54 8.51 -5.60 -18.37
C CYS A 54 7.00 -5.50 -18.65
N ARG A 55 6.43 -6.51 -19.32
CA ARG A 55 4.98 -6.64 -19.59
C ARG A 55 4.10 -6.66 -18.33
N THR A 56 4.70 -6.49 -17.15
CA THR A 56 4.08 -6.62 -15.84
C THR A 56 3.31 -5.35 -15.44
N PHE A 57 3.77 -4.15 -15.81
CA PHE A 57 3.12 -2.90 -15.40
C PHE A 57 3.22 -1.83 -16.49
N GLN A 58 2.14 -1.07 -16.69
CA GLN A 58 2.13 0.12 -17.56
C GLN A 58 2.47 1.36 -16.73
N SER A 59 3.35 2.21 -17.24
CA SER A 59 3.62 3.53 -16.67
C SER A 59 2.69 4.59 -17.25
N LEU A 60 2.30 5.56 -16.43
CA LEU A 60 1.64 6.81 -16.83
C LEU A 60 2.50 7.98 -16.36
N TRP A 61 2.52 9.07 -17.12
CA TRP A 61 3.10 10.31 -16.64
C TRP A 61 2.05 11.05 -15.79
N CYS A 62 2.41 11.48 -14.58
CA CYS A 62 1.54 12.31 -13.74
C CYS A 62 2.03 13.75 -13.75
N ASN A 63 1.22 14.67 -14.29
CA ASN A 63 1.55 16.10 -14.36
C ASN A 63 1.58 16.76 -12.97
N SER A 64 0.74 16.32 -12.03
CA SER A 64 0.74 16.88 -10.67
C SER A 64 1.95 16.47 -9.83
N LEU A 65 2.59 15.34 -10.15
CA LEU A 65 3.77 14.83 -9.42
C LEU A 65 5.07 14.95 -10.24
N GLU A 66 4.96 15.37 -11.49
CA GLU A 66 6.04 15.46 -12.48
C GLU A 66 6.92 14.21 -12.55
N LYS A 67 6.30 13.02 -12.51
CA LYS A 67 7.00 11.73 -12.55
C LYS A 67 6.14 10.62 -13.13
N HIS A 68 6.78 9.51 -13.48
CA HIS A 68 6.08 8.28 -13.85
C HIS A 68 5.45 7.59 -12.64
N VAL A 69 4.22 7.14 -12.81
CA VAL A 69 3.46 6.36 -11.84
C VAL A 69 2.97 5.07 -12.49
N THR A 70 2.70 4.04 -11.68
CA THR A 70 2.10 2.81 -12.18
C THR A 70 0.62 3.05 -12.50
N LYS A 71 0.15 2.57 -13.64
CA LYS A 71 -1.27 2.54 -14.01
C LYS A 71 -2.08 1.66 -13.04
N ASN A 72 -3.35 2.00 -12.81
CA ASN A 72 -4.30 1.29 -11.95
C ASN A 72 -3.80 1.15 -10.50
N SER A 73 -3.20 2.22 -10.00
CA SER A 73 -2.57 2.27 -8.69
C SER A 73 -3.24 3.40 -7.88
N PRO A 74 -3.50 3.33 -6.54
CA PRO A 74 -4.10 4.47 -5.84
C PRO A 74 -3.26 5.73 -6.01
N CYS A 75 -3.96 6.85 -6.16
CA CYS A 75 -3.35 8.14 -6.42
C CYS A 75 -2.35 8.53 -5.31
N GLU A 76 -1.08 8.66 -5.67
CA GLU A 76 -0.03 9.03 -4.71
C GLU A 76 -0.21 10.45 -4.15
N VAL A 77 -0.85 11.35 -4.89
CA VAL A 77 -1.21 12.70 -4.39
C VAL A 77 -2.15 12.61 -3.18
N LEU A 78 -3.05 11.62 -3.15
CA LEU A 78 -4.08 11.49 -2.10
C LEU A 78 -3.68 10.51 -1.00
N PHE A 79 -3.00 9.41 -1.36
CA PHE A 79 -2.70 8.31 -0.45
C PHE A 79 -1.21 8.22 -0.09
N GLY A 80 -0.39 9.14 -0.58
CA GLY A 80 1.04 9.16 -0.37
C GLY A 80 1.80 8.14 -1.22
N LYS A 81 3.13 8.15 -1.06
CA LYS A 81 4.01 7.25 -1.81
C LYS A 81 3.69 5.81 -1.44
N ARG A 82 3.58 4.96 -2.47
CA ARG A 82 3.46 3.52 -2.27
C ARG A 82 4.62 3.00 -1.44
N ARG A 83 4.34 1.94 -0.68
CA ARG A 83 5.39 1.16 0.00
C ARG A 83 6.48 0.83 -1.02
N PRO A 84 7.75 1.18 -0.75
CA PRO A 84 8.85 0.84 -1.64
C PRO A 84 8.90 -0.68 -1.82
N THR A 85 8.99 -1.14 -3.06
CA THR A 85 8.89 -2.57 -3.41
C THR A 85 10.10 -3.37 -2.95
N THR A 86 11.20 -2.71 -2.62
CA THR A 86 12.42 -3.30 -2.05
C THR A 86 13.23 -2.21 -1.34
N GLY A 87 13.76 -2.53 -0.17
CA GLY A 87 14.93 -1.86 0.41
C GLY A 87 16.14 -2.74 0.12
N PHE A 88 17.19 -2.16 -0.46
CA PHE A 88 18.52 -2.75 -0.48
C PHE A 88 19.36 -2.05 0.57
#